data_AF-A0A3C1YBR0-F1
#
_entry.id   AF-A0A3C1YBR0-F1
#
_cell.length_a   1.000
_cell.length_b   1.000
_cell.length_c   1.000
_cell.angle_alpha   90.00
_cell.angle_beta   90.00
_cell.angle_gamma   90.00
#
_symmetry.space_group_name_H-M   'P 1'
#
loop_
_entity.id
_entity.type
_entity.pdbx_description
1 polymer ?
#
loop_
_entity_poly.entity_id
_entity_poly.type
_entity_poly.pdbx_seq_one_letter_code
_entity_poly.pdbx_strand_id
1 'polypeptide(L)'
;MHITTRGGSRTQKKYVKSMADFCGEKLLGSRLYPKIELRIELVKNLMKKEKIYGDAIWEDDERYPKEFTIRADASQPLRRILETIAHEMVHVKQYAKDELHEYTMKKGHRYKGKFFSDKLDYWDEPWEIEAHGRETGLFVRWAEKHKLGKRQWTQDPGEAQ
;
A
#
# COMPACT_ATOMS: atom_id res chain seq x y z
N MET A 1 -14.96 2.97 3.05
CA MET A 1 -14.00 3.11 1.96
C MET A 1 -14.64 2.54 0.72
N HIS A 2 -14.57 3.24 -0.39
CA HIS A 2 -15.02 2.72 -1.68
C HIS A 2 -13.79 2.27 -2.47
N ILE A 3 -13.83 1.04 -3.00
CA ILE A 3 -12.67 0.43 -3.66
C ILE A 3 -13.07 -0.03 -5.06
N THR A 4 -12.36 0.50 -6.05
CA THR A 4 -12.44 0.10 -7.46
C THR A 4 -11.13 -0.59 -7.89
N THR A 5 -11.22 -1.49 -8.87
CA THR A 5 -10.04 -2.26 -9.33
C THR A 5 -9.99 -2.33 -10.85
N ARG A 6 -8.81 -2.11 -11.43
CA ARG A 6 -8.53 -2.23 -12.87
C ARG A 6 -7.35 -3.18 -13.13
N GLY A 7 -7.32 -3.83 -14.30
CA GLY A 7 -6.25 -4.76 -14.67
C GLY A 7 -6.27 -6.08 -13.87
N GLY A 8 -5.29 -6.95 -14.10
CA GLY A 8 -5.18 -8.25 -13.40
C GLY A 8 -6.32 -9.25 -13.62
N SER A 9 -6.18 -10.43 -13.02
CA SER A 9 -7.16 -11.51 -13.04
C SER A 9 -8.32 -11.28 -12.04
N ARG A 10 -9.44 -11.99 -12.22
CA ARG A 10 -10.58 -11.95 -11.30
C ARG A 10 -10.18 -12.32 -9.86
N THR A 11 -9.29 -13.29 -9.71
CA THR A 11 -8.77 -13.75 -8.41
C THR A 11 -7.92 -12.68 -7.74
N GLN A 12 -7.00 -12.04 -8.48
CA GLN A 12 -6.21 -10.93 -7.96
C GLN A 12 -7.11 -9.79 -7.49
N LYS A 13 -8.03 -9.31 -8.35
CA LYS A 13 -9.00 -8.26 -8.01
C LYS A 13 -9.77 -8.54 -6.72
N LYS A 14 -10.25 -9.78 -6.55
CA LYS A 14 -10.96 -10.21 -5.34
C LYS A 14 -10.10 -10.03 -4.09
N TYR A 15 -8.87 -10.54 -4.11
CA TYR A 15 -8.03 -10.54 -2.92
C TYR A 15 -7.42 -9.17 -2.64
N VAL A 16 -7.00 -8.39 -3.66
CA VAL A 16 -6.47 -7.04 -3.43
C VAL A 16 -7.54 -6.11 -2.86
N LYS A 17 -8.79 -6.22 -3.34
CA LYS A 17 -9.92 -5.46 -2.77
C LYS A 17 -10.14 -5.83 -1.30
N SER A 18 -10.16 -7.12 -0.99
CA SER A 18 -10.33 -7.62 0.38
C SER A 18 -9.17 -7.22 1.30
N MET A 19 -7.94 -7.21 0.79
CA MET A 19 -6.74 -6.81 1.53
C MET A 19 -6.75 -5.31 1.82
N ALA A 20 -7.02 -4.49 0.81
CA ALA A 20 -7.13 -3.04 0.97
C ALA A 20 -8.23 -2.66 1.96
N ASP A 21 -9.42 -3.27 1.85
CA ASP A 21 -10.55 -3.08 2.77
C ASP A 21 -10.14 -3.35 4.23
N PHE A 22 -9.50 -4.51 4.47
CA PHE A 22 -8.98 -4.88 5.79
C PHE A 22 -7.92 -3.90 6.32
N CYS A 23 -6.99 -3.47 5.49
CA CYS A 23 -5.99 -2.48 5.88
C CYS A 23 -6.66 -1.14 6.21
N GLY A 24 -7.62 -0.71 5.40
CA GLY A 24 -8.38 0.52 5.62
C GLY A 24 -9.10 0.50 6.97
N GLU A 25 -9.82 -0.57 7.30
CA GLU A 25 -10.51 -0.72 8.58
C GLU A 25 -9.56 -0.56 9.77
N LYS A 26 -8.36 -1.16 9.68
CA LYS A 26 -7.36 -1.14 10.76
C LYS A 26 -6.59 0.16 10.88
N LEU A 27 -6.24 0.77 9.75
CA LEU A 27 -5.28 1.87 9.68
C LEU A 27 -5.97 3.23 9.77
N LEU A 28 -7.13 3.40 9.12
CA LEU A 28 -7.78 4.70 8.96
C LEU A 28 -8.73 5.05 10.12
N GLY A 29 -9.27 4.04 10.81
CA GLY A 29 -10.26 4.21 11.88
C GLY A 29 -11.63 4.64 11.36
N SER A 30 -12.64 4.61 12.23
CA SER A 30 -14.06 4.75 11.86
C SER A 30 -14.44 6.07 11.17
N ARG A 31 -13.72 7.16 11.45
CA ARG A 31 -14.01 8.48 10.88
C ARG A 31 -13.47 8.67 9.46
N LEU A 32 -12.24 8.22 9.19
CA LEU A 32 -11.61 8.41 7.88
C LEU A 32 -11.95 7.30 6.91
N TYR A 33 -12.01 6.05 7.38
CA TYR A 33 -12.33 4.89 6.57
C TYR A 33 -13.51 5.08 5.60
N PRO A 34 -14.69 5.57 6.01
CA PRO A 34 -15.83 5.72 5.09
C PRO A 34 -15.63 6.79 4.01
N LYS A 35 -14.65 7.69 4.18
CA LYS A 35 -14.41 8.83 3.28
C LYS A 35 -13.35 8.61 2.22
N ILE A 36 -12.63 7.48 2.29
CA ILE A 36 -11.57 7.17 1.33
C ILE A 36 -12.16 6.54 0.08
N GLU A 37 -11.79 7.10 -1.06
CA GLU A 37 -11.96 6.55 -2.40
C GLU A 37 -10.62 5.98 -2.85
N LEU A 38 -10.57 4.67 -3.13
CA LEU A 38 -9.35 3.98 -3.50
C LEU A 38 -9.50 3.27 -4.84
N ARG A 39 -8.64 3.60 -5.79
CA ARG A 39 -8.45 2.86 -7.04
C ARG A 39 -7.22 1.98 -6.94
N ILE A 40 -7.37 0.70 -7.30
CA ILE A 40 -6.25 -0.23 -7.38
C ILE A 40 -6.04 -0.65 -8.84
N GLU A 41 -4.86 -0.38 -9.38
CA GLU A 41 -4.45 -0.75 -10.73
C GLU A 41 -3.42 -1.88 -10.72
N LEU A 42 -3.81 -3.04 -11.24
CA LEU A 42 -2.95 -4.20 -11.39
C LEU A 42 -2.25 -4.15 -12.76
N VAL A 43 -1.01 -3.70 -12.77
CA VAL A 43 -0.22 -3.41 -13.97
C VAL A 43 0.75 -4.56 -14.25
N LYS A 44 0.74 -5.12 -15.47
CA LYS A 44 1.66 -6.21 -15.82
C LYS A 44 3.10 -5.70 -16.01
N ASN A 45 4.06 -6.40 -15.39
CA ASN A 45 5.49 -6.18 -15.51
C ASN A 45 5.92 -4.78 -15.05
N LEU A 46 5.25 -4.23 -14.04
CA LEU A 46 5.57 -2.92 -13.47
C LEU A 46 7.01 -2.89 -12.95
N MET A 47 7.44 -3.91 -12.20
CA MET A 47 8.82 -4.00 -11.70
C MET A 47 9.85 -4.03 -12.82
N LYS A 48 9.55 -4.74 -13.92
CA LYS A 48 10.46 -4.81 -15.07
C LYS A 48 10.61 -3.44 -15.76
N LYS A 49 9.53 -2.67 -15.87
CA LYS A 49 9.45 -1.42 -16.64
C LYS A 49 9.86 -0.20 -15.84
N GLU A 50 9.37 -0.09 -14.61
CA GLU A 50 9.46 1.10 -13.77
C GLU A 50 10.30 0.86 -12.50
N LYS A 51 10.81 -0.36 -12.30
CA LYS A 51 11.67 -0.73 -11.16
C LYS A 51 11.01 -0.57 -9.79
N ILE A 52 9.68 -0.62 -9.76
CA ILE A 52 8.87 -0.60 -8.54
C ILE A 52 7.90 -1.79 -8.51
N TYR A 53 7.64 -2.34 -7.32
CA TYR A 53 6.62 -3.37 -7.13
C TYR A 53 5.21 -2.78 -7.03
N GLY A 54 5.11 -1.57 -6.50
CA GLY A 54 3.90 -0.77 -6.42
C GLY A 54 4.22 0.66 -6.00
N ASP A 55 3.18 1.49 -6.01
CA ASP A 55 3.20 2.85 -5.49
C ASP A 55 1.78 3.28 -5.08
N ALA A 56 1.71 4.35 -4.30
CA ALA A 56 0.48 5.03 -3.92
C ALA A 56 0.61 6.54 -4.16
N ILE A 57 -0.36 7.10 -4.88
CA ILE A 57 -0.48 8.55 -5.09
C ILE A 57 -1.84 9.04 -4.60
N TRP A 58 -1.91 10.30 -4.20
CA TRP A 58 -3.17 11.03 -4.04
C TRP A 58 -3.59 11.67 -5.36
N GLU A 59 -4.89 11.75 -5.61
CA GLU A 59 -5.48 12.24 -6.87
C GLU A 59 -6.18 13.60 -6.71
N ASP A 60 -6.43 14.02 -5.47
CA ASP A 60 -7.19 15.22 -5.13
C ASP A 60 -6.30 16.33 -4.54
N ASP A 61 -6.29 16.48 -3.22
CA ASP A 61 -5.65 17.58 -2.51
C ASP A 61 -4.33 17.10 -1.90
N GLU A 62 -3.29 17.92 -1.98
CA GLU A 62 -2.00 17.66 -1.33
C GLU A 62 -2.14 17.56 0.20
N ARG A 63 -3.15 18.21 0.78
CA ARG A 63 -3.37 18.24 2.23
C ARG A 63 -4.68 17.56 2.62
N TYR A 64 -4.55 16.49 3.39
CA TYR A 64 -5.66 15.60 3.76
C TYR A 64 -6.38 14.94 2.58
N PRO A 65 -5.66 14.32 1.62
CA PRO A 65 -6.28 13.64 0.48
C PRO A 65 -7.28 12.57 0.89
N LYS A 66 -8.27 12.35 0.03
CA LYS A 66 -9.34 11.35 0.19
C LYS A 66 -9.44 10.42 -1.01
N GLU A 67 -8.89 10.82 -2.15
CA GLU A 67 -8.85 10.02 -3.38
C GLU A 67 -7.42 9.53 -3.64
N PHE A 68 -7.27 8.21 -3.78
CA PHE A 68 -5.97 7.58 -3.94
C PHE A 68 -5.97 6.56 -5.08
N THR A 69 -4.82 6.46 -5.75
CA THR A 69 -4.52 5.35 -6.67
C THR A 69 -3.33 4.57 -6.16
N ILE A 70 -3.50 3.25 -6.05
CA ILE A 70 -2.42 2.29 -5.82
C ILE A 70 -2.16 1.53 -7.12
N ARG A 71 -0.91 1.47 -7.57
CA ARG A 71 -0.48 0.54 -8.63
C ARG A 71 0.29 -0.62 -8.01
N ALA A 72 0.12 -1.82 -8.55
CA ALA A 72 0.90 -2.99 -8.13
C ALA A 72 1.20 -3.91 -9.32
N ASP A 73 2.39 -4.54 -9.31
CA ASP A 73 2.82 -5.44 -10.38
C ASP A 73 2.01 -6.74 -10.39
N ALA A 74 1.09 -6.84 -11.36
CA ALA A 74 0.21 -7.98 -11.54
C ALA A 74 0.93 -9.27 -11.99
N SER A 75 2.20 -9.18 -12.37
CA SER A 75 3.02 -10.33 -12.77
C SER A 75 3.64 -11.08 -11.58
N GLN A 76 3.56 -10.53 -10.36
CA GLN A 76 4.14 -11.13 -9.16
C GLN A 76 3.26 -12.26 -8.58
N PRO A 77 3.82 -13.16 -7.75
CA PRO A 77 3.04 -14.10 -6.96
C PRO A 77 1.97 -13.38 -6.13
N LEU A 78 0.79 -14.00 -5.99
CA LEU A 78 -0.37 -13.35 -5.35
C LEU A 78 -0.06 -12.84 -3.92
N ARG A 79 0.73 -13.57 -3.13
CA ARG A 79 1.16 -13.09 -1.81
C ARG A 79 1.93 -11.78 -1.90
N ARG A 80 2.94 -11.69 -2.78
CA ARG A 80 3.74 -10.47 -2.98
C ARG A 80 2.87 -9.30 -3.40
N ILE A 81 1.91 -9.50 -4.30
CA ILE A 81 0.94 -8.45 -4.67
C ILE A 81 0.19 -7.96 -3.42
N LEU A 82 -0.27 -8.85 -2.56
CA LEU A 82 -1.05 -8.46 -1.37
C LEU A 82 -0.21 -7.82 -0.27
N GLU A 83 1.06 -8.20 -0.15
CA GLU A 83 2.04 -7.52 0.70
C GLU A 83 2.30 -6.10 0.18
N THR A 84 2.49 -5.92 -1.14
CA THR A 84 2.57 -4.58 -1.77
C THR A 84 1.31 -3.77 -1.50
N ILE A 85 0.10 -4.32 -1.68
CA ILE A 85 -1.13 -3.60 -1.32
C ILE A 85 -1.16 -3.23 0.18
N ALA A 86 -0.60 -4.06 1.06
CA ALA A 86 -0.51 -3.75 2.49
C ALA A 86 0.43 -2.56 2.74
N HIS A 87 1.60 -2.57 2.10
CA HIS A 87 2.60 -1.52 2.12
C HIS A 87 2.01 -0.18 1.67
N GLU A 88 1.43 -0.16 0.47
CA GLU A 88 0.84 1.04 -0.10
C GLU A 88 -0.35 1.57 0.73
N MET A 89 -1.10 0.68 1.39
CA MET A 89 -2.15 1.12 2.32
C MET A 89 -1.61 1.78 3.60
N VAL A 90 -0.37 1.52 3.99
CA VAL A 90 0.30 2.28 5.05
C VAL A 90 0.59 3.70 4.56
N HIS A 91 1.06 3.88 3.33
CA HIS A 91 1.23 5.22 2.73
C HIS A 91 -0.10 5.97 2.58
N VAL A 92 -1.16 5.32 2.10
CA VAL A 92 -2.51 5.91 2.07
C VAL A 92 -2.92 6.41 3.46
N LYS A 93 -2.67 5.62 4.52
CA LYS A 93 -2.92 6.07 5.90
C LYS A 93 -2.04 7.26 6.27
N GLN A 94 -0.77 7.24 5.92
CA GLN A 94 0.16 8.32 6.27
C GLN A 94 -0.28 9.64 5.63
N TYR A 95 -0.63 9.63 4.35
CA TYR A 95 -1.18 10.80 3.65
C TYR A 95 -2.55 11.23 4.20
N ALA A 96 -3.50 10.30 4.33
CA ALA A 96 -4.86 10.61 4.77
C ALA A 96 -4.93 11.18 6.19
N LYS A 97 -3.95 10.86 7.04
CA LYS A 97 -3.80 11.37 8.41
C LYS A 97 -2.84 12.54 8.56
N ASP A 98 -2.29 13.06 7.46
CA ASP A 98 -1.30 14.15 7.47
C ASP A 98 -0.04 13.79 8.29
N GLU A 99 0.28 12.50 8.34
CA GLU A 99 1.51 11.99 8.94
C GLU A 99 2.68 12.09 7.97
N LEU A 100 2.45 11.89 6.66
CA LEU A 100 3.45 12.09 5.61
C LEU A 100 2.95 13.18 4.66
N HIS A 101 3.84 14.11 4.32
CA HIS A 101 3.58 15.16 3.34
C HIS A 101 4.88 15.49 2.61
N GLU A 102 4.84 15.45 1.28
CA GLU A 102 5.95 15.81 0.41
C GLU A 102 5.92 17.31 0.10
N TYR A 103 7.04 18.01 0.26
CA TYR A 103 7.11 19.43 -0.06
C TYR A 103 7.63 19.66 -1.47
N THR A 104 6.79 20.26 -2.32
CA THR A 104 7.15 20.60 -3.70
C THR A 104 8.15 21.76 -3.81
N MET A 105 8.08 22.77 -2.92
CA MET A 105 8.97 23.94 -2.96
C MET A 105 10.32 23.73 -2.26
N LYS A 106 10.36 22.89 -1.22
CA LYS A 106 11.57 22.57 -0.47
C LYS A 106 11.73 21.06 -0.48
N LYS A 107 12.63 20.55 -1.32
CA LYS A 107 12.83 19.11 -1.47
C LYS A 107 13.00 18.41 -0.12
N GLY A 108 12.07 17.51 0.19
CA GLY A 108 12.01 16.79 1.44
C GLY A 108 10.58 16.46 1.86
N HIS A 109 10.49 15.74 2.97
CA HIS A 109 9.24 15.22 3.49
C HIS A 109 9.03 15.67 4.94
N ARG A 110 7.79 16.01 5.30
CA ARG A 110 7.38 16.04 6.70
C ARG A 110 6.81 14.69 7.07
N TYR A 111 7.42 14.04 8.04
CA TYR A 111 6.91 12.81 8.62
C TYR A 111 6.67 12.97 10.13
N LYS A 112 5.42 12.78 10.57
CA LYS A 112 4.94 12.94 11.95
C LYS A 112 5.42 14.23 12.62
N GLY A 113 5.34 15.34 11.86
CA GLY A 113 5.72 16.67 12.32
C GLY A 113 7.22 16.99 12.24
N LYS A 114 8.07 16.06 11.79
CA LYS A 114 9.52 16.29 11.61
C LYS A 114 9.85 16.40 10.12
N PHE A 115 10.70 17.37 9.76
CA PHE A 115 11.19 17.53 8.40
C PHE A 115 12.43 16.64 8.16
N PHE A 116 12.42 15.93 7.04
CA PHE A 116 13.52 15.11 6.54
C PHE A 116 13.90 15.64 5.16
N SER A 117 15.20 15.89 4.92
CA SER A 117 15.67 16.25 3.58
C SER A 117 15.57 15.07 2.62
N ASP A 118 15.51 15.36 1.32
CA ASP A 118 15.54 14.40 0.21
C ASP A 118 16.85 13.60 0.04
N LYS A 119 17.78 13.75 0.99
CA LYS A 119 19.09 13.07 1.00
C LYS A 119 19.10 11.78 1.82
N LEU A 120 17.99 11.42 2.46
CA LEU A 120 17.90 10.15 3.16
C LEU A 120 17.97 9.00 2.16
N ASP A 121 18.66 7.93 2.54
CA ASP A 121 18.56 6.68 1.81
C ASP A 121 17.15 6.11 2.00
N TYR A 122 16.59 5.51 0.94
CA TYR A 122 15.24 4.92 0.94
C TYR A 122 15.02 3.97 2.12
N TRP A 123 16.01 3.17 2.49
CA TRP A 123 15.88 2.21 3.60
C TRP A 123 15.90 2.86 4.99
N ASP A 124 16.38 4.11 5.07
CA ASP A 124 16.41 4.91 6.29
C ASP A 124 15.21 5.85 6.39
N GLU A 125 14.36 5.93 5.36
CA GLU A 125 13.16 6.76 5.34
C GLU A 125 12.13 6.27 6.38
N PRO A 126 11.76 7.08 7.39
CA PRO A 126 10.90 6.60 8.48
C PRO A 126 9.51 6.12 8.05
N TRP A 127 8.98 6.65 6.94
CA TRP A 127 7.70 6.23 6.39
C TRP A 127 7.80 4.86 5.71
N GLU A 128 8.89 4.59 4.98
CA GLU A 128 9.22 3.29 4.40
C GLU A 128 9.46 2.24 5.50
N ILE A 129 10.21 2.60 6.54
CA ILE A 129 10.43 1.72 7.70
C ILE A 129 9.09 1.33 8.35
N GLU A 130 8.13 2.26 8.48
CA GLU A 130 6.79 1.92 8.98
C GLU A 130 6.03 0.99 8.02
N ALA A 131 6.13 1.21 6.71
CA ALA A 131 5.43 0.43 5.69
C ALA A 131 5.98 -1.01 5.62
N HIS A 132 7.30 -1.17 5.44
CA HIS A 132 8.02 -2.44 5.49
C HIS A 132 7.81 -3.18 6.81
N GLY A 133 7.82 -2.46 7.94
CA GLY A 133 7.58 -3.06 9.26
C GLY A 133 6.16 -3.58 9.48
N ARG A 134 5.18 -3.20 8.64
CA ARG A 134 3.76 -3.54 8.81
C ARG A 134 3.22 -4.48 7.75
N GLU A 135 3.72 -4.46 6.52
CA GLU A 135 3.13 -5.15 5.38
C GLU A 135 2.90 -6.65 5.62
N THR A 136 3.92 -7.37 6.13
CA THR A 136 3.84 -8.82 6.37
C THR A 136 2.84 -9.11 7.49
N GLY A 137 2.89 -8.34 8.58
CA GLY A 137 1.97 -8.50 9.71
C GLY A 137 0.51 -8.22 9.32
N LEU A 138 0.27 -7.23 8.46
CA LEU A 138 -1.05 -6.96 7.90
C LEU A 138 -1.52 -8.12 7.03
N PHE A 139 -0.67 -8.64 6.14
CA PHE A 139 -0.99 -9.79 5.29
C PHE A 139 -1.33 -11.04 6.10
N VAL A 140 -0.50 -11.40 7.08
CA VAL A 140 -0.71 -12.58 7.93
C VAL A 140 -2.04 -12.49 8.66
N ARG A 141 -2.32 -11.35 9.33
CA ARG A 141 -3.58 -11.16 10.05
C ARG A 141 -4.80 -11.15 9.13
N TRP A 142 -4.65 -10.65 7.91
CA TRP A 142 -5.70 -10.73 6.89
C TRP A 142 -5.96 -12.18 6.48
N ALA A 143 -4.90 -12.95 6.22
CA ALA A 143 -5.00 -14.36 5.84
C ALA A 143 -5.64 -15.19 6.95
N GLU A 144 -5.31 -14.91 8.23
CA GLU A 144 -5.94 -15.52 9.39
C GLU A 144 -7.43 -15.18 9.50
N LYS A 145 -7.81 -13.89 9.40
CA LYS A 145 -9.22 -13.43 9.43
C LYS A 145 -10.08 -14.19 8.40
N HIS A 146 -9.50 -14.48 7.23
CA HIS A 146 -10.17 -15.17 6.13
C HIS A 146 -9.93 -16.69 6.10
N LYS A 147 -9.25 -17.27 7.10
CA LYS A 147 -8.91 -18.70 7.19
C LYS A 147 -8.15 -19.22 5.96
N LEU A 148 -7.29 -18.38 5.38
CA LEU A 148 -6.48 -18.67 4.18
C LEU A 148 -5.08 -19.18 4.50
N GLY A 149 -4.68 -19.23 5.78
CA GLY A 149 -3.33 -19.61 6.21
C GLY A 149 -2.90 -21.04 5.83
N LYS A 150 -3.82 -21.92 5.41
CA LYS A 150 -3.50 -23.27 4.91
C LYS A 150 -3.27 -23.35 3.39
N ARG A 151 -3.51 -22.26 2.66
CA ARG A 151 -3.33 -22.25 1.21
C ARG A 151 -1.85 -22.13 0.88
N GLN A 152 -1.37 -22.90 -0.09
CA GLN A 152 0.05 -22.83 -0.47
C GLN A 152 0.48 -21.43 -0.92
N TRP A 153 -0.36 -20.72 -1.67
CA TRP A 153 -0.04 -19.37 -2.15
C TRP A 153 0.08 -18.32 -1.04
N THR A 154 -0.40 -18.58 0.19
CA THR A 154 -0.22 -17.68 1.33
C THR A 154 1.06 -17.95 2.11
N GLN A 155 1.74 -19.07 1.84
CA GLN A 155 3.05 -19.33 2.42
C GLN A 155 4.10 -18.47 1.77
N ASP A 156 5.19 -18.21 2.49
CA ASP A 156 6.27 -17.41 1.93
C ASP A 156 6.92 -18.29 0.87
N PRO A 157 6.99 -17.86 -0.39
CA PRO A 157 7.67 -18.67 -1.40
C PRO A 157 9.16 -18.88 -1.07
N GLY A 158 9.70 -18.18 -0.07
CA GLY A 158 11.14 -18.03 0.11
C GLY A 158 11.68 -17.12 -0.99
N GLU A 159 12.80 -16.46 -0.73
CA GLU A 159 13.61 -15.93 -1.82
C GLU A 159 14.18 -17.14 -2.55
N ALA A 160 13.75 -17.38 -3.79
CA ALA A 160 14.56 -18.17 -4.70
C ALA A 160 15.86 -17.36 -4.89
N GLN A 161 16.90 -17.73 -4.16
CA GLN A 161 18.27 -17.29 -4.37
C GLN A 161 18.75 -17.73 -5.75
#